data_AF-Q569Q9-F1
#
_entry.id   AF-Q569Q9-F1
#
_cell.length_a   1.000
_cell.length_b   1.000
_cell.length_c   1.000
_cell.angle_alpha   90.00
_cell.angle_beta   90.00
_cell.angle_gamma   90.00
#
_symmetry.space_group_name_H-M   'P 1'
#
loop_
_entity.id
_entity.type
_entity.pdbx_description
1 polymer ?
#
loop_
_entity_poly.entity_id
_entity_poly.type
_entity_poly.pdbx_seq_one_letter_code
_entity_poly.pdbx_strand_id
1 'polypeptide(L)'
;GSTMAGSRALLVGCAALSCIIGLSIRGIPVGLNEVVIWTGRFILLLAFLTIIISLVSPWITSVNVQKDICTVPQEEKERQQKLLREKQQEQLSKQVHSHVENVLKPREELKLRKKIETLGKSQLWTLSQGCRLGEAEESVNICSDSDDGTESANNEAVRKRKLPEQVTKPLPKNELPKPTKVITLPEEPVEGGNGVITIALRCPSGRVFKRRFYTSCSSLVLLDWMMKLGYHPVIYTICSTFPRCQLEFKSSSSLEDIGILKDIVLNVEEKTT
;
A
#
# COMPACT_ATOMS: atom_id res chain seq x y z
N GLY A 1 9.30 -45.19 -7.34
CA GLY A 1 10.52 -45.19 -8.17
C GLY A 1 11.63 -46.10 -7.67
N SER A 2 11.32 -47.31 -7.16
CA SER A 2 12.35 -48.25 -6.65
C SER A 2 12.77 -49.33 -7.67
N THR A 3 12.07 -49.46 -8.79
CA THR A 3 12.25 -50.57 -9.76
C THR A 3 13.25 -50.25 -10.88
N MET A 4 13.55 -48.97 -11.14
CA MET A 4 14.51 -48.55 -12.17
C MET A 4 15.98 -48.59 -11.72
N ALA A 5 16.25 -48.60 -10.41
CA ALA A 5 17.62 -48.69 -9.91
C ALA A 5 18.17 -50.13 -10.00
N GLY A 6 17.34 -51.14 -9.71
CA GLY A 6 17.73 -52.55 -9.79
C GLY A 6 18.01 -53.04 -11.21
N SER A 7 17.29 -52.53 -12.20
CA SER A 7 17.47 -52.89 -13.61
C SER A 7 18.80 -52.37 -14.19
N ARG A 8 19.27 -51.20 -13.74
CA ARG A 8 20.57 -50.63 -14.16
C ARG A 8 21.74 -51.40 -13.55
N ALA A 9 21.63 -51.82 -12.28
CA ALA A 9 22.64 -52.66 -11.63
C ALA A 9 22.75 -54.04 -12.27
N LEU A 10 21.62 -54.66 -12.65
CA LEU A 10 21.59 -55.93 -13.37
C LEU A 10 22.20 -55.82 -14.78
N LEU A 11 21.93 -54.74 -15.51
CA LEU A 11 22.53 -54.51 -16.84
C LEU A 11 24.05 -54.35 -16.77
N VAL A 12 24.56 -53.61 -15.77
CA VAL A 12 26.01 -53.43 -15.57
C VAL A 12 26.67 -54.75 -15.15
N GLY A 13 26.01 -55.52 -14.27
CA GLY A 13 26.48 -56.86 -13.88
C GLY A 13 26.52 -57.84 -15.06
N CYS A 14 25.48 -57.87 -15.89
CA CYS A 14 25.42 -58.71 -17.09
C CYS A 14 26.45 -58.29 -18.16
N ALA A 15 26.72 -57.00 -18.32
CA ALA A 15 27.77 -56.52 -19.23
C ALA A 15 29.18 -56.90 -18.75
N ALA A 16 29.45 -56.80 -17.44
CA ALA A 16 30.71 -57.23 -16.85
C ALA A 16 30.94 -58.74 -16.99
N LEU A 17 29.90 -59.55 -16.72
CA LEU A 17 29.94 -61.00 -16.91
C LEU A 17 30.11 -61.39 -18.38
N SER A 18 29.44 -60.70 -19.31
CA SER A 18 29.61 -60.89 -20.75
C SER A 18 31.04 -60.56 -21.21
N CYS A 19 31.65 -59.51 -20.66
CA CYS A 19 33.06 -59.19 -20.92
C CYS A 19 34.00 -60.28 -20.41
N ILE A 20 33.77 -60.81 -19.20
CA ILE A 20 34.59 -61.87 -18.62
C ILE A 20 34.44 -63.18 -19.42
N ILE A 21 33.21 -63.56 -19.76
CA ILE A 21 32.90 -64.74 -20.57
C ILE A 21 33.47 -64.60 -21.99
N GLY A 22 33.39 -63.42 -22.59
CA GLY A 22 33.98 -63.13 -23.90
C GLY A 22 35.51 -63.22 -23.92
N LEU A 23 36.16 -62.87 -22.81
CA LEU A 23 37.60 -63.07 -22.62
C LEU A 23 37.97 -64.55 -22.43
N SER A 24 37.09 -65.34 -21.79
CA SER A 24 37.29 -66.79 -21.63
C SER A 24 37.09 -67.59 -22.92
N ILE A 25 36.13 -67.21 -23.78
CA ILE A 25 35.82 -67.92 -25.03
C ILE A 25 36.91 -67.72 -26.10
N ARG A 26 37.69 -66.63 -26.03
CA ARG A 26 38.67 -66.28 -27.06
C ARG A 26 40.02 -67.01 -26.95
N GLY A 27 40.17 -67.94 -26.00
CA GLY A 27 41.27 -68.91 -25.98
C GLY A 27 42.68 -68.30 -25.91
N ILE A 28 42.82 -67.08 -25.43
CA ILE A 28 44.14 -66.43 -25.29
C ILE A 28 44.70 -66.89 -23.93
N PRO A 29 45.90 -67.50 -23.87
CA PRO A 29 46.57 -67.78 -22.60
C PRO A 29 47.07 -66.44 -22.04
N VAL A 30 46.14 -65.64 -21.52
CA VAL A 30 46.46 -64.36 -20.91
C VAL A 30 47.05 -64.69 -19.54
N GLY A 31 48.34 -64.46 -19.36
CA GLY A 31 48.97 -64.53 -18.04
C GLY A 31 48.15 -63.68 -17.07
N LEU A 32 47.89 -64.19 -15.87
CA LEU A 32 47.02 -63.55 -14.87
C LEU A 32 47.40 -62.07 -14.64
N ASN A 33 48.70 -61.74 -14.79
CA ASN A 33 49.22 -60.39 -14.66
C ASN A 33 48.65 -59.42 -15.71
N GLU A 34 48.47 -59.84 -16.96
CA GLU A 34 47.90 -59.00 -18.03
C GLU A 34 46.39 -58.77 -17.83
N VAL A 35 45.67 -59.77 -17.32
CA VAL A 35 44.25 -59.62 -16.94
C VAL A 35 44.12 -58.62 -15.78
N VAL A 36 45.01 -58.69 -14.78
CA VAL A 36 45.03 -57.76 -13.65
C VAL A 36 45.33 -56.33 -14.10
N ILE A 37 46.26 -56.13 -15.05
CA ILE A 37 46.56 -54.82 -15.60
C ILE A 37 45.38 -54.25 -16.41
N TRP A 38 44.73 -55.08 -17.24
CA TRP A 38 43.57 -54.65 -18.02
C TRP A 38 42.35 -54.32 -17.17
N THR A 39 42.07 -55.15 -16.17
CA THR A 39 40.98 -54.90 -15.22
C THR A 39 41.23 -53.65 -14.39
N GLY A 40 42.48 -53.41 -13.96
CA GLY A 40 42.87 -52.16 -13.29
C GLY A 40 42.66 -50.92 -14.16
N ARG A 41 43.07 -50.96 -15.43
CA ARG A 41 42.86 -49.85 -16.39
C ARG A 41 41.38 -49.60 -16.67
N PHE A 42 40.58 -50.65 -16.78
CA PHE A 42 39.14 -50.53 -16.98
C PHE A 42 38.45 -49.88 -15.78
N ILE A 43 38.78 -50.29 -14.56
CA ILE A 43 38.26 -49.69 -13.32
C ILE A 43 38.65 -48.21 -13.23
N LEU A 44 39.89 -47.86 -13.59
CA LEU A 44 40.38 -46.48 -13.59
C LEU A 44 39.64 -45.60 -14.61
N LEU A 45 39.37 -46.12 -15.81
CA LEU A 45 38.54 -45.43 -16.80
C LEU A 45 37.11 -45.23 -16.31
N LEU A 46 36.53 -46.23 -15.65
CA LEU A 46 35.19 -46.15 -15.09
C LEU A 46 35.11 -45.07 -13.99
N ALA A 47 36.12 -45.00 -13.12
CA ALA A 47 36.22 -43.96 -12.09
C ALA A 47 36.40 -42.55 -12.69
N PHE A 48 37.17 -42.42 -13.77
CA PHE A 48 37.34 -41.14 -14.45
C PHE A 48 36.03 -40.68 -15.12
N LEU A 49 35.30 -41.60 -15.76
CA LEU A 49 33.99 -41.35 -16.34
C LEU A 49 32.96 -40.91 -15.29
N THR A 50 32.92 -41.54 -14.12
CA THR A 50 32.01 -41.14 -13.04
C THR A 50 32.35 -39.76 -12.49
N ILE A 51 33.64 -39.43 -12.36
CA ILE A 51 34.09 -38.08 -11.99
C ILE A 51 33.65 -37.05 -13.04
N ILE A 52 33.89 -37.29 -14.34
CA ILE A 52 33.45 -36.39 -15.41
C ILE A 52 31.93 -36.18 -15.37
N ILE A 53 31.15 -37.26 -15.25
CA ILE A 53 29.69 -37.16 -15.16
C ILE A 53 29.28 -36.34 -13.93
N SER A 54 29.94 -36.51 -12.78
CA SER A 54 29.63 -35.74 -11.57
C SER A 54 29.94 -34.25 -11.69
N LEU A 55 31.00 -33.86 -12.42
CA LEU A 55 31.33 -32.46 -12.68
C LEU A 55 30.36 -31.82 -13.68
N VAL A 56 29.96 -32.57 -14.70
CA VAL A 56 29.14 -32.03 -15.80
C VAL A 56 27.63 -32.15 -15.51
N SER A 57 27.21 -33.06 -14.63
CA SER A 57 25.80 -33.23 -14.22
C SER A 57 25.15 -31.96 -13.69
N PRO A 58 25.72 -31.19 -12.74
CA PRO A 58 25.08 -29.96 -12.25
C PRO A 58 24.88 -28.94 -13.37
N TRP A 59 25.82 -28.88 -14.32
CA TRP A 59 25.74 -27.96 -15.47
C TRP A 59 24.67 -28.41 -16.48
N ILE A 60 24.63 -29.68 -16.84
CA ILE A 60 23.59 -30.24 -17.74
C ILE A 60 22.19 -30.12 -17.12
N THR A 61 22.04 -30.41 -15.82
CA THR A 61 20.74 -30.27 -15.15
C THR A 61 20.28 -28.82 -15.08
N SER A 62 21.19 -27.87 -14.91
CA SER A 62 20.85 -26.44 -14.92
C SER A 62 20.32 -25.97 -16.27
N VAL A 63 20.90 -26.46 -17.37
CA VAL A 63 20.49 -26.13 -18.74
C VAL A 63 19.15 -26.78 -19.09
N ASN A 64 18.90 -28.02 -18.65
CA ASN A 64 17.65 -28.73 -18.93
C ASN A 64 16.46 -28.15 -18.14
N VAL A 65 16.66 -27.82 -16.86
CA VAL A 65 15.64 -27.15 -16.02
C VAL A 65 15.25 -25.79 -16.61
N GLN A 66 16.20 -25.07 -17.20
CA GLN A 66 15.93 -23.78 -17.83
C GLN A 66 15.16 -23.90 -19.16
N LYS A 67 15.20 -25.06 -19.83
CA LYS A 67 14.53 -25.28 -21.12
C LYS A 67 13.06 -25.70 -20.98
N ASP A 68 12.73 -26.49 -19.96
CA ASP A 68 11.34 -26.97 -19.72
C ASP A 68 10.47 -25.97 -18.95
N ILE A 69 11.06 -25.03 -18.19
CA ILE A 69 10.31 -24.00 -17.45
C ILE A 69 9.86 -22.83 -18.35
N CYS A 70 10.56 -22.57 -19.46
CA CYS A 70 10.54 -21.24 -20.07
C CYS A 70 9.46 -21.00 -21.14
N THR A 71 8.93 -22.03 -21.81
CA THR A 71 8.14 -21.79 -23.05
C THR A 71 6.65 -22.12 -22.96
N VAL A 72 6.22 -23.09 -22.15
CA VAL A 72 4.78 -23.47 -22.03
C VAL A 72 4.17 -23.07 -20.68
N PRO A 73 4.85 -23.21 -19.52
CA PRO A 73 4.25 -22.88 -18.22
C PRO A 73 4.12 -21.37 -17.95
N GLN A 74 4.92 -20.54 -18.62
CA GLN A 74 4.99 -19.10 -18.37
C GLN A 74 3.82 -18.35 -19.03
N GLU A 75 3.49 -18.68 -20.28
CA GLU A 75 2.45 -17.97 -21.04
C GLU A 75 1.05 -18.24 -20.47
N GLU A 76 0.76 -19.46 -20.02
CA GLU A 76 -0.53 -19.79 -19.38
C GLU A 76 -0.72 -19.09 -18.03
N LYS A 77 0.35 -19.00 -17.22
CA LYS A 77 0.31 -18.27 -15.94
C LYS A 77 0.09 -16.78 -16.15
N GLU A 78 0.72 -16.19 -17.17
CA GLU A 78 0.52 -14.79 -17.52
C GLU A 78 -0.91 -14.50 -17.98
N ARG A 79 -1.52 -15.41 -18.76
CA ARG A 79 -2.94 -15.31 -19.14
C ARG A 79 -3.86 -15.40 -17.93
N GLN A 80 -3.61 -16.33 -17.01
CA GLN A 80 -4.39 -16.43 -15.76
C GLN A 80 -4.25 -15.17 -14.90
N GLN A 81 -3.06 -14.60 -14.79
CA GLN A 81 -2.84 -13.35 -14.06
C GLN A 81 -3.50 -12.14 -14.73
N LYS A 82 -3.58 -12.09 -16.06
CA LYS A 82 -4.31 -11.04 -16.78
C LYS A 82 -5.81 -11.15 -16.54
N LEU A 83 -6.39 -12.36 -16.62
CA LEU A 83 -7.81 -12.58 -16.34
C LEU A 83 -8.21 -12.22 -14.91
N LEU A 84 -7.36 -12.50 -13.92
CA LEU A 84 -7.61 -12.10 -12.54
C LEU A 84 -7.62 -10.57 -12.37
N ARG A 85 -6.68 -9.88 -13.04
CA ARG A 85 -6.62 -8.41 -13.02
C ARG A 85 -7.84 -7.77 -13.70
N GLU A 86 -8.26 -8.29 -14.84
CA GLU A 86 -9.44 -7.81 -15.56
C GLU A 86 -10.72 -7.99 -14.73
N LYS A 87 -10.90 -9.16 -14.09
CA LYS A 87 -12.04 -9.39 -13.20
C LYS A 87 -12.07 -8.42 -12.01
N GLN A 88 -10.91 -8.14 -11.41
CA GLN A 88 -10.81 -7.15 -10.32
C GLN A 88 -11.14 -5.74 -10.82
N GLN A 89 -10.63 -5.37 -12.00
CA GLN A 89 -10.90 -4.07 -12.61
C GLN A 89 -12.37 -3.88 -12.96
N GLU A 90 -13.05 -4.93 -13.44
CA GLU A 90 -14.50 -4.90 -13.70
C GLU A 90 -15.32 -4.75 -12.43
N GLN A 91 -14.92 -5.37 -11.33
CA GLN A 91 -15.62 -5.20 -10.05
C GLN A 91 -15.50 -3.77 -9.53
N LEU A 92 -14.28 -3.21 -9.59
CA LEU A 92 -14.04 -1.83 -9.20
C LEU A 92 -14.78 -0.85 -10.13
N SER A 93 -14.78 -1.08 -11.44
CA SER A 93 -15.47 -0.21 -12.38
C SER A 93 -16.99 -0.22 -12.16
N LYS A 94 -17.58 -1.38 -11.86
CA LYS A 94 -18.99 -1.51 -11.48
C LYS A 94 -19.32 -0.78 -10.18
N GLN A 95 -18.45 -0.85 -9.17
CA GLN A 95 -18.63 -0.13 -7.91
C GLN A 95 -18.52 1.39 -8.09
N VAL A 96 -17.55 1.85 -8.89
CA VAL A 96 -17.42 3.28 -9.21
C VAL A 96 -18.65 3.76 -9.98
N HIS A 97 -19.09 3.00 -10.99
CA HIS A 97 -20.29 3.33 -11.76
C HIS A 97 -21.54 3.41 -10.87
N SER A 98 -21.76 2.42 -10.01
CA SER A 98 -22.91 2.42 -9.10
C SER A 98 -22.85 3.56 -8.08
N HIS A 99 -21.66 3.94 -7.60
CA HIS A 99 -21.50 5.09 -6.71
C HIS A 99 -21.80 6.42 -7.43
N VAL A 100 -21.30 6.60 -8.64
CA VAL A 100 -21.58 7.79 -9.46
C VAL A 100 -23.08 7.92 -9.70
N GLU A 101 -23.73 6.83 -10.07
CA GLU A 101 -25.14 6.82 -10.40
C GLU A 101 -26.05 6.98 -9.17
N ASN A 102 -25.78 6.26 -8.08
CA ASN A 102 -26.67 6.24 -6.92
C ASN A 102 -26.40 7.37 -5.91
N VAL A 103 -25.18 7.93 -5.89
CA VAL A 103 -24.78 8.93 -4.88
C VAL A 103 -24.51 10.29 -5.49
N LEU A 104 -23.73 10.35 -6.56
CA LEU A 104 -23.32 11.64 -7.12
C LEU A 104 -24.46 12.31 -7.89
N LYS A 105 -25.10 11.61 -8.84
CA LYS A 105 -26.22 12.18 -9.62
C LYS A 105 -27.35 12.72 -8.72
N PRO A 106 -27.87 11.98 -7.72
CA PRO A 106 -28.96 12.48 -6.88
C PRO A 106 -28.53 13.67 -6.01
N ARG A 107 -27.26 13.71 -5.55
CA ARG A 107 -26.75 14.86 -4.79
C ARG A 107 -26.66 16.12 -5.64
N GLU A 108 -26.28 15.99 -6.90
CA GLU A 108 -26.25 17.11 -7.84
C GLU A 108 -27.67 17.61 -8.15
N GLU A 109 -28.60 16.69 -8.43
CA GLU A 109 -30.01 17.04 -8.66
C GLU A 109 -30.64 17.71 -7.43
N LEU A 110 -30.39 17.22 -6.22
CA LEU A 110 -30.87 17.84 -4.98
C LEU A 110 -30.29 19.25 -4.79
N LYS A 111 -29.01 19.46 -5.10
CA LYS A 111 -28.40 20.80 -5.05
C LYS A 111 -29.06 21.75 -6.05
N LEU A 112 -29.36 21.29 -7.26
CA LEU A 112 -30.05 22.08 -8.28
C LEU A 112 -31.47 22.42 -7.84
N ARG A 113 -32.24 21.44 -7.35
CA ARG A 113 -33.60 21.65 -6.81
C ARG A 113 -33.61 22.65 -5.66
N LYS A 114 -32.69 22.52 -4.71
CA LYS A 114 -32.57 23.47 -3.59
C LYS A 114 -32.30 24.90 -4.08
N LYS A 115 -31.43 25.08 -5.07
CA LYS A 115 -31.18 26.39 -5.69
C LYS A 115 -32.46 26.96 -6.32
N ILE A 116 -33.18 26.15 -7.10
CA ILE A 116 -34.46 26.57 -7.72
C ILE A 116 -35.49 26.95 -6.66
N GLU A 117 -35.63 26.18 -5.58
CA GLU A 117 -36.54 26.51 -4.47
C GLU A 117 -36.13 27.78 -3.73
N THR A 118 -34.82 28.01 -3.49
CA THR A 118 -34.35 29.25 -2.87
C THR A 118 -34.62 30.46 -3.76
N LEU A 119 -34.47 30.31 -5.08
CA LEU A 119 -34.80 31.35 -6.04
C LEU A 119 -36.31 31.61 -6.08
N GLY A 120 -37.14 30.55 -6.08
CA GLY A 120 -38.59 30.67 -6.02
C GLY A 120 -39.09 31.32 -4.73
N LYS A 121 -38.52 30.97 -3.57
CA LYS A 121 -38.82 31.63 -2.27
C LYS A 121 -38.40 33.10 -2.27
N SER A 122 -37.25 33.42 -2.86
CA SER A 122 -36.79 34.80 -3.02
C SER A 122 -37.69 35.58 -3.97
N GLN A 123 -38.23 34.97 -5.02
CA GLN A 123 -39.17 35.67 -5.92
C GLN A 123 -40.60 35.77 -5.35
N LEU A 124 -40.91 35.07 -4.25
CA LEU A 124 -42.24 35.10 -3.65
C LEU A 124 -42.64 36.49 -3.12
N TRP A 125 -41.68 37.29 -2.64
CA TRP A 125 -41.96 38.69 -2.24
C TRP A 125 -42.17 39.63 -3.44
N THR A 126 -41.71 39.25 -4.64
CA THR A 126 -41.94 40.05 -5.86
C THR A 126 -43.31 39.84 -6.49
N LEU A 127 -44.03 38.79 -6.07
CA LEU A 127 -45.38 38.46 -6.55
C LEU A 127 -46.50 38.94 -5.59
N SER A 128 -46.16 39.43 -4.39
CA SER A 128 -47.17 40.05 -3.53
C SER A 128 -47.63 41.37 -4.14
N GLN A 129 -48.93 41.49 -4.40
CA GLN A 129 -49.57 42.68 -4.95
C GLN A 129 -49.28 43.88 -4.02
N GLY A 130 -48.34 44.74 -4.41
CA GLY A 130 -47.99 45.92 -3.63
C GLY A 130 -49.14 46.92 -3.61
N CYS A 131 -49.53 47.38 -2.41
CA CYS A 131 -50.45 48.51 -2.27
C CYS A 131 -49.75 49.81 -2.72
N ARG A 132 -50.42 50.60 -3.57
CA ARG A 132 -49.98 51.97 -3.87
C ARG A 132 -50.12 52.81 -2.59
N LEU A 133 -49.00 53.22 -1.99
CA LEU A 133 -49.00 54.30 -1.00
C LEU A 133 -49.05 55.63 -1.76
N GLY A 134 -50.15 56.37 -1.63
CA GLY A 134 -50.28 57.72 -2.18
C GLY A 134 -51.69 58.20 -2.51
N GLU A 135 -52.75 57.43 -2.23
CA GLU A 135 -54.11 57.85 -2.58
C GLU A 135 -55.08 57.51 -1.44
N ALA A 136 -55.27 58.47 -0.53
CA ALA A 136 -56.50 58.67 0.25
C ALA A 136 -56.32 59.95 1.08
N GLU A 137 -56.77 61.06 0.51
CA GLU A 137 -57.30 62.15 1.34
C GLU A 137 -58.73 61.76 1.73
N GLU A 138 -59.01 61.92 3.02
CA GLU A 138 -60.33 62.06 3.64
C GLU A 138 -61.17 60.81 3.99
N SER A 139 -61.57 60.79 5.27
CA SER A 139 -62.72 60.09 5.90
C SER A 139 -62.49 58.60 6.26
N VAL A 140 -62.79 58.04 7.45
CA VAL A 140 -63.59 58.43 8.62
C VAL A 140 -63.00 57.76 9.87
N ASN A 141 -62.98 58.54 10.95
CA ASN A 141 -62.85 58.21 12.37
C ASN A 141 -63.69 57.00 12.86
N ILE A 142 -63.06 56.04 13.53
CA ILE A 142 -63.62 55.42 14.75
C ILE A 142 -62.50 55.28 15.79
N CYS A 143 -62.45 56.23 16.72
CA CYS A 143 -61.80 56.12 18.01
C CYS A 143 -62.48 55.05 18.89
N SER A 144 -61.67 54.18 19.48
CA SER A 144 -61.91 53.69 20.84
C SER A 144 -60.62 53.90 21.62
N ASP A 145 -60.70 54.80 22.60
CA ASP A 145 -59.67 55.17 23.56
C ASP A 145 -59.10 53.97 24.30
N SER A 146 -57.77 53.86 24.39
CA SER A 146 -57.07 53.71 25.68
C SER A 146 -55.58 54.07 25.53
N ASP A 147 -55.20 55.14 26.21
CA ASP A 147 -53.95 55.36 26.94
C ASP A 147 -52.58 55.17 26.25
N ASP A 148 -51.91 56.32 26.12
CA ASP A 148 -50.49 56.63 26.27
C ASP A 148 -49.40 55.61 25.86
N GLY A 149 -48.50 56.08 24.99
CA GLY A 149 -47.26 55.40 24.65
C GLY A 149 -46.89 55.53 23.19
N THR A 150 -46.28 56.65 22.81
CA THR A 150 -45.62 56.83 21.51
C THR A 150 -44.36 55.97 21.40
N GLU A 151 -44.53 54.65 21.31
CA GLU A 151 -43.44 53.75 20.93
C GLU A 151 -43.31 53.71 19.41
N SER A 152 -42.45 54.59 18.88
CA SER A 152 -42.03 54.53 17.47
C SER A 152 -41.51 53.13 17.12
N ALA A 153 -41.89 52.60 15.96
CA ALA A 153 -41.48 51.28 15.45
C ALA A 153 -39.95 51.02 15.52
N ASN A 154 -39.15 52.09 15.57
CA ASN A 154 -37.71 52.03 15.77
C ASN A 154 -37.32 51.48 17.15
N ASN A 155 -38.06 51.83 18.21
CA ASN A 155 -37.83 51.35 19.58
C ASN A 155 -38.20 49.87 19.74
N GLU A 156 -39.21 49.41 19.00
CA GLU A 156 -39.57 47.99 18.97
C GLU A 156 -38.55 47.15 18.17
N ALA A 157 -38.03 47.68 17.06
CA ALA A 157 -36.96 47.05 16.30
C ALA A 157 -35.63 46.95 17.09
N VAL A 158 -35.32 47.94 17.92
CA VAL A 158 -34.17 47.92 18.82
C VAL A 158 -34.34 46.88 19.93
N ARG A 159 -35.55 46.69 20.47
CA ARG A 159 -35.85 45.62 21.43
C ARG A 159 -35.71 44.23 20.82
N LYS A 160 -36.18 44.03 19.58
CA LYS A 160 -36.07 42.74 18.87
C LYS A 160 -34.62 42.39 18.46
N ARG A 161 -33.71 43.37 18.41
CA ARG A 161 -32.27 43.17 18.19
C ARG A 161 -31.48 42.89 19.47
N LYS A 162 -32.04 43.14 20.65
CA LYS A 162 -31.43 42.71 21.91
C LYS A 162 -31.68 41.21 22.07
N LEU A 163 -30.67 40.44 21.68
CA LEU A 163 -30.59 38.99 21.91
C LEU A 163 -30.92 38.71 23.39
N PRO A 164 -31.77 37.71 23.72
CA PRO A 164 -31.99 37.34 25.11
C PRO A 164 -30.66 36.97 25.77
N GLU A 165 -30.31 37.68 26.84
CA GLU A 165 -29.09 37.51 27.63
C GLU A 165 -28.98 36.11 28.28
N GLN A 166 -30.00 35.28 28.13
CA GLN A 166 -30.16 33.96 28.74
C GLN A 166 -29.67 32.78 27.87
N VAL A 167 -29.02 33.03 26.72
CA VAL A 167 -28.34 31.99 25.91
C VAL A 167 -26.82 32.07 26.05
N THR A 168 -26.32 32.54 27.18
CA THR A 168 -24.90 32.34 27.55
C THR A 168 -24.80 31.23 28.60
N LYS A 169 -25.11 30.00 28.20
CA LYS A 169 -24.54 28.84 28.89
C LYS A 169 -23.03 28.88 28.61
N PRO A 170 -22.16 28.89 29.63
CA PRO A 170 -20.73 28.73 29.38
C PRO A 170 -20.52 27.37 28.72
N LEU A 171 -19.95 27.41 27.51
CA LEU A 171 -19.38 26.26 26.81
C LEU A 171 -18.55 25.43 27.82
N PRO A 172 -18.59 24.09 27.79
CA PRO A 172 -17.67 23.30 28.59
C PRO A 172 -16.23 23.78 28.37
N LYS A 173 -15.54 23.95 29.49
CA LYS A 173 -14.16 24.42 29.65
C LYS A 173 -13.30 24.06 28.44
N ASN A 174 -12.75 25.11 27.82
CA ASN A 174 -11.51 25.12 27.06
C ASN A 174 -10.71 23.82 27.23
N GLU A 175 -10.77 22.94 26.24
CA GLU A 175 -9.58 22.16 25.94
C GLU A 175 -8.53 23.21 25.57
N LEU A 176 -7.58 23.41 26.49
CA LEU A 176 -6.37 24.16 26.24
C LEU A 176 -5.89 23.80 24.82
N PRO A 177 -5.73 24.76 23.88
CA PRO A 177 -5.25 24.44 22.55
C PRO A 177 -3.97 23.64 22.72
N LYS A 178 -4.01 22.37 22.31
CA LYS A 178 -2.84 21.48 22.38
C LYS A 178 -1.69 22.28 21.78
N PRO A 179 -0.58 22.47 22.52
CA PRO A 179 0.51 23.31 22.05
C PRO A 179 0.88 22.81 20.66
N THR A 180 0.78 23.69 19.67
CA THR A 180 1.20 23.44 18.30
C THR A 180 2.67 23.11 18.37
N LYS A 181 3.00 21.83 18.51
CA LYS A 181 4.38 21.34 18.49
C LYS A 181 4.89 21.67 17.09
N VAL A 182 5.67 22.72 16.99
CA VAL A 182 6.41 23.05 15.78
C VAL A 182 7.41 21.91 15.59
N ILE A 183 7.06 20.96 14.73
CA ILE A 183 7.90 19.81 14.42
C ILE A 183 9.13 20.34 13.68
N THR A 184 10.23 20.51 14.41
CA THR A 184 11.51 20.94 13.87
C THR A 184 12.35 19.69 13.64
N LEU A 185 12.44 19.26 12.39
CA LEU A 185 13.30 18.12 12.03
C LEU A 185 14.77 18.52 12.08
N PRO A 186 15.66 17.64 12.55
CA PRO A 186 17.10 17.89 12.56
C PRO A 186 17.64 18.09 11.14
N GLU A 187 18.67 18.93 11.01
CA GLU A 187 19.31 19.24 9.72
C GLU A 187 19.82 17.96 9.03
N GLU A 188 19.71 17.90 7.70
CA GLU A 188 20.07 16.70 6.96
C GLU A 188 21.60 16.50 6.92
N PRO A 189 22.12 15.34 7.35
CA PRO A 189 23.56 15.11 7.38
C PRO A 189 24.18 15.06 5.99
N VAL A 190 25.47 15.40 5.91
CA VAL A 190 26.28 15.39 4.68
C VAL A 190 26.62 13.95 4.28
N GLU A 191 26.75 13.71 2.97
CA GLU A 191 26.98 12.39 2.38
C GLU A 191 28.34 11.79 2.81
N GLY A 192 28.36 10.52 3.23
CA GLY A 192 29.59 9.79 3.55
C GLY A 192 30.08 9.83 5.01
N GLY A 193 29.31 10.39 5.94
CA GLY A 193 29.63 10.31 7.37
C GLY A 193 29.41 8.92 7.97
N ASN A 194 30.26 8.52 8.93
CA ASN A 194 30.06 7.27 9.68
C ASN A 194 28.70 7.31 10.40
N GLY A 195 27.88 6.27 10.20
CA GLY A 195 26.56 6.16 10.82
C GLY A 195 25.46 7.02 10.16
N VAL A 196 25.67 7.48 8.93
CA VAL A 196 24.60 8.13 8.12
C VAL A 196 23.88 7.07 7.30
N ILE A 197 22.55 7.07 7.38
CA ILE A 197 21.66 6.19 6.62
C ILE A 197 20.68 7.01 5.78
N THR A 198 20.38 6.53 4.59
CA THR A 198 19.39 7.12 3.69
C THR A 198 18.07 6.39 3.82
N ILE A 199 17.04 7.09 4.27
CA ILE A 199 15.69 6.54 4.42
C ILE A 199 14.80 7.10 3.31
N ALA A 200 14.16 6.21 2.56
CA ALA A 200 13.19 6.58 1.54
C ALA A 200 11.77 6.22 1.99
N LEU A 201 10.91 7.21 2.19
CA LEU A 201 9.48 7.04 2.47
C LEU A 201 8.69 7.00 1.16
N ARG A 202 8.01 5.89 0.90
CA ARG A 202 7.01 5.77 -0.16
C ARG A 202 5.65 6.17 0.39
N CYS A 203 5.08 7.24 -0.12
CA CYS A 203 3.79 7.74 0.32
C CYS A 203 2.64 7.16 -0.50
N PRO A 204 1.41 7.05 0.06
CA PRO A 204 0.22 6.63 -0.67
C PRO A 204 -0.10 7.51 -1.89
N SER A 205 0.38 8.76 -1.88
CA SER A 205 0.29 9.69 -3.03
C SER A 205 1.12 9.26 -4.25
N GLY A 206 1.90 8.17 -4.15
CA GLY A 206 2.83 7.71 -5.17
C GLY A 206 4.17 8.46 -5.17
N ARG A 207 4.32 9.52 -4.35
CA ARG A 207 5.57 10.25 -4.18
C ARG A 207 6.52 9.49 -3.25
N VAL A 208 7.81 9.61 -3.53
CA VAL A 208 8.87 9.06 -2.68
C VAL A 208 9.73 10.19 -2.17
N PHE A 209 9.81 10.35 -0.85
CA PHE A 209 10.68 11.32 -0.21
C PHE A 209 11.91 10.60 0.33
N LYS A 210 13.09 11.10 -0.01
CA LYS A 210 14.37 10.56 0.49
C LYS A 210 14.98 11.59 1.42
N ARG A 211 15.50 11.13 2.55
CA ARG A 211 16.21 11.97 3.51
C ARG A 211 17.22 11.13 4.28
N ARG A 212 18.37 11.73 4.59
CA ARG A 212 19.41 11.11 5.41
C ARG A 212 19.19 11.37 6.90
N PHE A 213 19.58 10.41 7.72
CA PHE A 213 19.54 10.48 9.18
C PHE A 213 20.78 9.79 9.78
N TYR A 214 21.12 10.12 11.02
CA TYR A 214 22.10 9.34 11.77
C TYR A 214 21.45 8.11 12.39
N THR A 215 22.15 6.98 12.47
CA THR A 215 21.66 5.75 13.13
C THR A 215 21.35 5.98 14.61
N SER A 216 22.08 6.89 15.26
CA SER A 216 21.88 7.30 16.66
C SER A 216 20.66 8.20 16.88
N CYS A 217 20.00 8.70 15.82
CA CYS A 217 18.82 9.54 15.97
C CYS A 217 17.66 8.76 16.60
N SER A 218 16.82 9.49 17.34
CA SER A 218 15.58 8.93 17.88
C SER A 218 14.67 8.46 16.74
N SER A 219 14.07 7.29 16.93
CA SER A 219 13.10 6.74 15.99
C SER A 219 11.86 7.61 15.77
N LEU A 220 11.50 8.44 16.75
CA LEU A 220 10.39 9.40 16.64
C LEU A 220 10.59 10.44 15.54
N VAL A 221 11.84 10.70 15.15
CA VAL A 221 12.16 11.63 14.05
C VAL A 221 11.51 11.18 12.74
N LEU A 222 11.28 9.88 12.54
CA LEU A 222 10.55 9.38 11.36
C LEU A 222 9.06 9.72 11.40
N LEU A 223 8.44 9.68 12.57
CA LEU A 223 7.04 10.11 12.74
C LEU A 223 6.91 11.62 12.54
N ASP A 224 7.84 12.38 13.09
CA ASP A 224 7.93 13.83 12.90
C ASP A 224 8.13 14.19 11.42
N TRP A 225 8.97 13.44 10.72
CA TRP A 225 9.19 13.61 9.29
C TRP A 225 7.92 13.32 8.50
N MET A 226 7.26 12.21 8.80
CA MET A 226 5.99 11.82 8.20
C MET A 226 4.91 12.90 8.43
N MET A 227 4.82 13.47 9.63
CA MET A 227 3.91 14.58 9.94
C MET A 227 4.23 15.84 9.14
N LYS A 228 5.51 16.20 8.96
CA LYS A 228 5.92 17.34 8.11
C LYS A 228 5.54 17.14 6.64
N LEU A 229 5.51 15.89 6.16
CA LEU A 229 5.03 15.55 4.82
C LEU A 229 3.50 15.59 4.69
N GLY A 230 2.76 15.81 5.79
CA GLY A 230 1.30 15.87 5.83
C GLY A 230 0.62 14.54 6.19
N TYR A 231 1.39 13.52 6.57
CA TYR A 231 0.87 12.22 6.96
C TYR A 231 0.83 12.09 8.48
N HIS A 232 -0.37 12.05 9.07
CA HIS A 232 -0.53 12.02 10.53
C HIS A 232 -0.48 10.58 11.08
N PRO A 233 0.25 10.29 12.17
CA PRO A 233 0.46 8.93 12.71
C PRO A 233 -0.81 8.24 13.26
N VAL A 234 -1.90 8.99 13.42
CA VAL A 234 -3.21 8.40 13.79
C VAL A 234 -3.82 7.64 12.62
N ILE A 235 -3.60 8.11 11.39
CA ILE A 235 -4.21 7.58 10.17
C ILE A 235 -3.20 6.75 9.39
N TYR A 236 -1.92 7.08 9.47
CA TYR A 236 -0.85 6.44 8.72
C TYR A 236 0.17 5.76 9.64
N THR A 237 0.70 4.63 9.19
CA THR A 237 1.76 3.87 9.84
C THR A 237 2.92 3.67 8.88
N ILE A 238 4.12 3.49 9.43
CA ILE A 238 5.32 3.21 8.63
C ILE A 238 5.60 1.71 8.70
N CYS A 239 5.72 1.09 7.53
CA CYS A 239 5.96 -0.34 7.35
C CYS A 239 7.30 -0.58 6.63
N SER A 240 8.01 -1.65 6.99
CA SER A 240 9.15 -2.15 6.23
C SER A 240 8.70 -2.75 4.90
N THR A 241 9.60 -2.78 3.92
CA THR A 241 9.31 -3.34 2.58
C THR A 241 9.34 -4.86 2.55
N PHE A 242 10.34 -5.50 3.16
CA PHE A 242 10.44 -6.96 3.21
C PHE A 242 11.24 -7.45 4.43
N PRO A 243 10.70 -8.39 5.25
CA PRO A 243 9.28 -8.73 5.32
C PRO A 243 8.45 -7.49 5.65
N ARG A 244 7.19 -7.43 5.20
CA ARG A 244 6.31 -6.29 5.50
C ARG A 244 5.89 -6.36 6.96
N CYS A 245 6.42 -5.46 7.76
CA CYS A 245 6.14 -5.36 9.19
C CYS A 245 5.93 -3.89 9.56
N GLN A 246 4.90 -3.62 10.36
CA GLN A 246 4.69 -2.30 10.92
C GLN A 246 5.80 -1.99 11.92
N LEU A 247 6.42 -0.82 11.80
CA LEU A 247 7.46 -0.38 12.72
C LEU A 247 6.83 0.19 14.00
N GLU A 248 7.30 -0.30 15.15
CA GLU A 248 6.95 0.26 16.45
C GLU A 248 7.96 1.34 16.83
N PHE A 249 7.46 2.56 17.01
CA PHE A 249 8.28 3.69 17.43
C PHE A 249 8.12 3.90 18.93
N LYS A 250 9.22 3.82 19.66
CA LYS A 250 9.28 4.06 21.11
C LYS A 250 10.19 5.25 21.38
N SER A 251 9.84 6.07 22.36
CA SER A 251 10.60 7.30 22.69
C SER A 251 12.06 7.03 23.08
N SER A 252 12.35 5.86 23.65
CA SER A 252 13.69 5.45 24.07
C SER A 252 14.49 4.71 22.99
N SER A 253 13.91 4.46 21.81
CA SER A 253 14.55 3.67 20.76
C SER A 253 15.15 4.56 19.69
N SER A 254 16.40 4.27 19.34
CA SER A 254 17.12 4.84 18.20
C SER A 254 16.72 4.14 16.89
N LEU A 255 17.20 4.65 15.74
CA LEU A 255 16.96 4.00 14.44
C LEU A 255 17.69 2.65 14.34
N GLU A 256 18.86 2.53 14.95
CA GLU A 256 19.58 1.26 15.07
C GLU A 256 18.83 0.22 15.92
N ASP A 257 18.17 0.63 17.01
CA ASP A 257 17.38 -0.26 17.88
C ASP A 257 16.16 -0.87 17.15
N ILE A 258 15.61 -0.15 16.18
CA ILE A 258 14.50 -0.62 15.33
C ILE A 258 15.00 -1.54 14.20
N GLY A 259 16.32 -1.70 14.07
CA GLY A 259 16.95 -2.52 13.04
C GLY A 259 17.20 -1.77 11.72
N ILE A 260 17.12 -0.43 11.73
CA ILE A 260 17.45 0.39 10.56
C ILE A 260 18.95 0.72 10.61
N LEU A 261 19.76 -0.23 10.15
CA LEU A 261 21.24 -0.13 10.16
C LEU A 261 21.82 0.29 8.80
N LYS A 262 21.03 0.23 7.74
CA LYS A 262 21.43 0.48 6.35
C LYS A 262 20.37 1.31 5.64
N ASP A 263 20.72 1.79 4.46
CA ASP A 263 19.79 2.45 3.55
C ASP A 263 18.56 1.56 3.33
N ILE A 264 17.39 2.10 3.65
CA ILE A 264 16.14 1.35 3.65
C ILE A 264 15.03 2.14 2.97
N VAL A 265 14.13 1.39 2.35
CA VAL A 265 12.87 1.91 1.83
C VAL A 265 11.75 1.49 2.77
N LEU A 266 11.02 2.48 3.26
CA LEU A 266 9.87 2.34 4.13
C LEU A 266 8.60 2.78 3.40
N ASN A 267 7.49 2.12 3.69
CA ASN A 267 6.19 2.41 3.11
C ASN A 267 5.32 3.11 4.15
N VAL A 268 4.68 4.22 3.76
CA VAL A 268 3.64 4.86 4.56
C VAL A 268 2.31 4.25 4.10
N GLU A 269 1.63 3.56 5.00
CA GLU A 269 0.39 2.84 4.74
C GLU A 269 -0.73 3.39 5.64
N GLU A 270 -1.98 3.26 5.21
CA GLU A 270 -3.13 3.63 6.05
C GLU A 270 -3.33 2.58 7.14
N LYS A 271 -3.55 3.04 8.36
CA LYS A 271 -3.80 2.18 9.51
C LYS A 271 -5.20 1.60 9.39
N THR A 272 -5.30 0.30 9.11
CA THR A 272 -6.55 -0.45 9.22
C THR A 272 -6.91 -0.60 10.70
N THR A 273 -7.94 0.12 11.15
CA THR A 273 -8.62 -0.11 12.44
C THR A 273 -9.43 -1.38 12.45
#